data_AF-A0A349H6Z4-F1
#
_entry.id   AF-A0A349H6Z4-F1
#
_cell.length_a   1.000
_cell.length_b   1.000
_cell.length_c   1.000
_cell.angle_alpha   90.00
_cell.angle_beta   90.00
_cell.angle_gamma   90.00
#
_symmetry.space_group_name_H-M   'P 1'
#
loop_
_entity.id
_entity.type
_entity.pdbx_description
1 polymer ?
#
loop_
_entity_poly.entity_id
_entity_poly.type
_entity_poly.pdbx_seq_one_letter_code
_entity_poly.pdbx_strand_id
1 'polypeptide(L)' 'MNKQDLQKVLWDINDASIDSLPTDFVIQRILSYGGLSLLANAMREYGVTRVKQVFEAMKPTSIPERKYYYFKNFLLS' A
#
# COMPACT_ATOMS: atom_id res chain seq x y z
N MET A 1 -4.30 0.26 -11.73
CA MET A 1 -5.19 0.47 -10.56
C MET A 1 -6.17 1.62 -10.85
N ASN A 2 -7.39 1.65 -10.27
CA ASN A 2 -8.35 2.74 -10.51
C ASN A 2 -7.96 4.00 -9.70
N LYS A 3 -7.94 5.17 -10.35
CA LYS A 3 -7.61 6.47 -9.72
C LYS A 3 -8.53 6.79 -8.53
N GLN A 4 -9.81 6.42 -8.60
CA GLN A 4 -10.76 6.60 -7.50
C GLN A 4 -10.40 5.79 -6.24
N ASP A 5 -9.82 4.60 -6.41
CA ASP A 5 -9.41 3.77 -5.26
C ASP A 5 -8.08 4.22 -4.66
N LEU A 6 -7.17 4.72 -5.51
CA LEU A 6 -5.95 5.40 -5.06
C LEU A 6 -6.29 6.66 -4.25
N GLN A 7 -7.27 7.45 -4.70
CA GLN A 7 -7.71 8.66 -4.00
C GLN A 7 -8.17 8.38 -2.56
N LYS A 8 -8.78 7.22 -2.30
CA LYS A 8 -9.22 6.84 -0.95
C LYS A 8 -8.05 6.67 0.02
N VAL A 9 -6.87 6.27 -0.46
CA VAL A 9 -5.67 6.10 0.37
C VAL A 9 -4.73 7.30 0.29
N LEU A 10 -4.91 8.17 -0.69
CA LEU A 10 -4.18 9.44 -0.91
C LEU A 10 -5.08 10.66 -0.70
N TRP A 11 -6.07 10.57 0.18
CA TRP A 11 -7.12 11.58 0.37
C TRP A 11 -6.59 12.97 0.82
N ASP A 12 -5.38 13.00 1.35
CA ASP A 12 -4.63 14.18 1.80
C ASP A 12 -3.70 14.75 0.72
N ILE A 13 -3.61 14.13 -0.46
CA ILE A 13 -2.75 14.56 -1.56
C ILE A 13 -3.59 15.23 -2.66
N ASN A 14 -3.05 16.29 -3.25
CA ASN A 14 -3.65 16.94 -4.41
C ASN A 14 -3.61 16.01 -5.64
N ASP A 15 -4.77 15.84 -6.29
CA ASP A 15 -4.99 15.00 -7.47
C ASP A 15 -3.95 15.23 -8.59
N ALA A 16 -3.53 16.48 -8.79
CA ALA A 16 -2.55 16.85 -9.81
C ALA A 16 -1.14 16.31 -9.52
N SER A 17 -0.85 15.95 -8.27
CA SER A 17 0.47 15.49 -7.84
C SER A 17 0.56 13.97 -7.71
N ILE A 18 -0.56 13.24 -7.77
CA ILE A 18 -0.61 11.79 -7.53
C ILE A 18 0.30 11.03 -8.49
N ASP A 19 0.28 11.38 -9.77
CA ASP A 19 1.05 10.70 -10.80
C ASP A 19 2.57 10.93 -10.67
N SER A 20 2.99 11.91 -9.85
CA SER A 20 4.40 12.22 -9.56
C SER A 20 4.91 11.61 -8.24
N LEU A 21 4.05 10.94 -7.47
CA LEU A 21 4.42 10.39 -6.18
C LEU A 21 5.43 9.22 -6.34
N PRO A 22 6.41 9.10 -5.43
CA PRO A 22 7.27 7.93 -5.39
C PRO A 22 6.45 6.65 -5.23
N THR A 23 6.77 5.62 -6.00
CA THR A 23 6.08 4.31 -5.95
C THR A 23 6.03 3.75 -4.53
N ASP A 24 7.12 3.83 -3.78
CA ASP A 24 7.19 3.33 -2.41
C ASP A 24 6.22 4.07 -1.49
N PHE A 25 6.07 5.38 -1.66
CA PHE A 25 5.11 6.16 -0.91
C PHE A 25 3.67 5.68 -1.19
N VAL A 26 3.35 5.46 -2.47
CA VAL A 26 2.02 4.93 -2.86
C VAL A 26 1.78 3.55 -2.26
N ILE A 27 2.76 2.65 -2.32
CA ILE A 27 2.67 1.31 -1.71
C ILE A 27 2.48 1.40 -0.19
N GLN A 28 3.22 2.27 0.50
CA GLN A 28 3.06 2.49 1.95
C GLN A 28 1.63 2.94 2.29
N ARG A 29 1.07 3.88 1.51
CA ARG A 29 -0.30 4.37 1.73
C ARG A 29 -1.34 3.26 1.51
N ILE A 30 -1.14 2.40 0.51
CA ILE A 30 -1.99 1.23 0.28
C ILE A 30 -1.85 0.21 1.44
N LEU A 31 -0.64 -0.04 1.92
CA LEU A 31 -0.40 -0.93 3.06
C LEU A 31 -1.02 -0.39 4.35
N SER A 32 -0.97 0.91 4.61
CA SER A 32 -1.58 1.52 5.79
C SER A 32 -3.10 1.57 5.69
N TYR A 33 -3.65 2.11 4.59
CA TYR A 33 -5.07 2.48 4.52
C TYR A 33 -5.91 1.65 3.54
N GLY A 34 -5.28 0.94 2.61
CA GLY A 34 -5.96 0.17 1.57
C GLY A 34 -6.66 -1.11 2.07
N GLY A 35 -7.72 -1.49 1.38
CA GLY A 35 -8.35 -2.81 1.53
C GLY A 35 -7.62 -3.91 0.74
N LEU A 36 -8.05 -5.17 0.93
CA LEU A 36 -7.43 -6.34 0.29
C LEU A 36 -7.44 -6.28 -1.24
N SER A 37 -8.51 -5.75 -1.85
CA SER A 37 -8.60 -5.58 -3.30
C SER A 37 -7.56 -4.61 -3.85
N LEU A 38 -7.34 -3.49 -3.14
CA LEU A 38 -6.36 -2.49 -3.53
C LEU A 38 -4.92 -3.02 -3.38
N LEU A 39 -4.67 -3.79 -2.33
CA LEU A 39 -3.40 -4.50 -2.13
C LEU A 39 -3.14 -5.52 -3.23
N ALA A 40 -4.15 -6.30 -3.61
CA ALA A 40 -4.03 -7.24 -4.73
C ALA A 40 -3.68 -6.52 -6.03
N ASN A 41 -4.29 -5.36 -6.30
CA ASN A 41 -3.94 -4.53 -7.45
C ASN A 41 -2.51 -3.99 -7.36
N ALA A 42 -2.07 -3.50 -6.20
CA ALA A 42 -0.71 -3.04 -5.98
C ALA A 42 0.32 -4.15 -6.20
N MET A 43 0.04 -5.38 -5.76
CA MET A 43 0.91 -6.54 -6.00
C MET A 43 0.98 -6.93 -7.48
N ARG A 44 -0.11 -6.79 -8.23
CA ARG A 44 -0.10 -7.02 -9.69
C ARG A 44 0.66 -5.93 -10.45
N GLU A 45 0.53 -4.68 -10.01
CA GLU A 45 1.08 -3.51 -10.70
C GLU A 45 2.55 -3.27 -10.40
N TYR A 46 2.95 -3.37 -9.13
CA TYR A 46 4.30 -3.10 -8.66
C TYR A 46 5.12 -4.37 -8.37
N GLY A 47 4.48 -5.53 -8.36
CA GLY A 47 5.09 -6.81 -8.03
C GLY A 47 5.08 -7.11 -6.53
N VAL A 48 4.80 -8.38 -6.19
CA VAL A 48 4.74 -8.87 -4.80
C VAL A 48 6.05 -8.61 -4.05
N THR A 49 7.20 -8.86 -4.68
CA THR A 49 8.52 -8.64 -4.07
C THR A 49 8.71 -7.19 -3.64
N ARG A 50 8.31 -6.23 -4.48
CA ARG A 50 8.45 -4.81 -4.14
C ARG A 50 7.54 -4.41 -3.01
N VAL A 51 6.28 -4.87 -3.03
CA VAL A 51 5.32 -4.61 -1.96
C VAL A 51 5.81 -5.20 -0.63
N LYS A 52 6.40 -6.39 -0.65
CA LYS A 52 7.02 -7.03 0.53
C LYS A 52 8.20 -6.22 1.08
N GLN A 53 9.11 -5.78 0.21
CA GLN A 53 10.24 -4.93 0.64
C GLN A 53 9.77 -3.64 1.30
N VAL A 54 8.75 -2.98 0.74
CA VAL A 54 8.19 -1.77 1.34
C VAL A 54 7.54 -2.07 2.68
N PHE A 55 6.78 -3.17 2.80
CA PHE A 55 6.20 -3.61 4.07
C PHE A 55 7.26 -3.89 5.15
N GLU A 56 8.37 -4.55 4.80
CA GLU A 56 9.47 -4.85 5.72
C GLU A 56 10.23 -3.59 6.17
N ALA A 57 10.29 -2.56 5.31
CA ALA A 57 10.87 -1.26 5.64
C ALA A 57 9.96 -0.37 6.50
N MET A 58 8.65 -0.67 6.60
CA MET A 58 7.72 0.10 7.40
C MET A 58 7.88 -0.20 8.90
N LYS A 59 7.69 0.83 9.73
CA LYS A 59 7.57 0.62 11.18
C LYS A 59 6.29 -0.19 11.45
N PRO A 60 6.31 -1.22 12.32
CA PRO A 60 5.11 -1.99 12.64
C PRO A 60 3.93 -1.15 13.13
N THR A 61 4.20 -0.01 13.78
CA THR A 61 3.19 0.93 14.27
C THR A 61 2.52 1.76 13.17
N SER A 62 3.02 1.73 11.93
CA SER A 62 2.44 2.44 10.78
C SER A 62 1.22 1.73 10.18
N ILE A 63 0.88 0.53 10.68
CA ILE A 63 -0.24 -0.29 10.24
C ILE A 63 -0.95 -0.82 11.50
N PRO A 64 -2.29 -0.89 11.54
CA PRO A 64 -2.99 -1.54 12.65
C PRO A 64 -2.47 -2.96 12.88
N GLU A 65 -2.26 -3.33 14.15
CA GLU A 65 -1.62 -4.60 14.54
C GLU A 65 -2.25 -5.83 13.85
N ARG A 66 -3.58 -5.91 13.83
CA ARG A 66 -4.32 -6.99 13.15
C ARG A 66 -3.95 -7.11 11.66
N LYS A 67 -3.78 -5.97 10.99
CA LYS A 67 -3.46 -5.91 9.55
C LYS A 67 -1.98 -6.24 9.33
N TYR A 68 -1.09 -5.73 10.18
CA TYR A 68 0.33 -6.10 10.18
C TYR A 68 0.52 -7.61 10.36
N TYR A 69 -0.15 -8.21 11.35
CA TYR A 69 -0.12 -9.65 11.60
C TYR A 69 -0.62 -10.44 10.39
N TYR A 70 -1.72 -10.02 9.76
CA TYR A 70 -2.24 -10.68 8.58
C TYR A 70 -1.24 -10.64 7.41
N PHE A 71 -0.62 -9.47 7.17
CA PHE A 71 0.36 -9.32 6.09
C PHE A 71 1.58 -10.19 6.30
N LYS A 72 2.16 -10.15 7.50
CA LYS A 72 3.37 -10.88 7.84
C LYS A 72 3.20 -12.39 7.75
N ASN A 73 2.06 -12.92 8.19
CA ASN A 73 1.89 -14.37 8.35
C ASN A 73 1.14 -15.05 7.19
N PHE A 74 0.37 -14.30 6.39
CA PHE A 74 -0.49 -14.90 5.36
C PHE A 74 -0.35 -14.26 3.98
N LEU A 75 -0.33 -12.92 3.88
CA LEU A 75 -0.40 -12.27 2.57
C LEU A 75 0.98 -12.13 1.89
N LEU A 76 2.02 -11.84 2.67
CA LEU A 76 3.36 -11.50 2.18
C LEU A 76 4.44 -12.45 2.73
N SER A 77 4.04 -13.67 3.15
CA SER A 77 4.97 -14.69 3.66
C SER A 77 6.06 -15.08 2.66
#